data_AF-A0A9D7LG48-F1
#
_entry.id   AF-A0A9D7LG48-F1
#
_cell.length_a   1.000
_cell.length_b   1.000
_cell.length_c   1.000
_cell.angle_alpha   90.00
_cell.angle_beta   90.00
_cell.angle_gamma   90.00
#
_symmetry.space_group_name_H-M   'P 1'
#
loop_
_entity.id
_entity.type
_entity.pdbx_description
1 polymer ?
#
loop_
_entity_poly.entity_id
_entity_poly.type
_entity_poly.pdbx_seq_one_letter_code
_entity_poly.pdbx_strand_id
1 'polypeptide(L)'
;MTSGGFRALAAVCVAAAMLSACSGASTTDDGPGLDARADSIERELSIAQTGGASELQIQVLRSGTVDFGAVQAAVSRTVECARAAGIAIDGPTVTNYQGFPDLTYGFATTSQGRSGAETQEISNACQRQHSTFIEHYYRNGPQAIAAKVALMDKYRPAILDCLRANGRALADSASPAAILNAMDRLRADRLGDPAADCYTRTGFLVPSDAR
;
A
#
# COMPACT_ATOMS: atom_id res chain seq x y z
N MET A 1 55.65 -71.45 -6.05
CA MET A 1 56.64 -70.43 -5.62
C MET A 1 55.90 -69.11 -5.44
N THR A 2 56.07 -68.51 -4.26
CA THR A 2 55.77 -67.12 -3.83
C THR A 2 54.32 -66.62 -3.98
N SER A 3 53.49 -66.46 -2.92
CA SER A 3 53.59 -65.72 -1.64
C SER A 3 53.19 -64.23 -1.73
N GLY A 4 52.27 -63.83 -0.83
CA GLY A 4 52.07 -62.47 -0.29
C GLY A 4 51.02 -61.61 -1.01
N GLY A 5 49.95 -61.08 -0.44
CA GLY A 5 49.53 -60.90 0.95
C GLY A 5 49.84 -59.48 1.47
N PHE A 6 48.87 -58.57 1.51
CA PHE A 6 48.84 -57.41 2.42
C PHE A 6 47.40 -56.94 2.69
N ARG A 7 47.04 -56.90 3.98
CA ARG A 7 45.83 -56.30 4.55
C ARG A 7 46.17 -54.89 5.04
N ALA A 8 45.23 -53.95 4.98
CA ALA A 8 45.18 -52.83 5.91
C ALA A 8 43.72 -52.37 6.12
N LEU A 9 43.27 -52.48 7.37
CA LEU A 9 42.01 -51.96 7.89
C LEU A 9 42.13 -50.44 8.08
N ALA A 10 41.08 -49.69 7.71
CA ALA A 10 40.96 -48.26 8.01
C ALA A 10 39.81 -47.99 9.01
N ALA A 11 40.25 -47.47 10.16
CA ALA A 11 39.62 -46.66 11.20
C ALA A 11 38.11 -46.30 11.10
N VAL A 12 37.44 -46.56 12.23
CA VAL A 12 36.07 -46.16 12.60
C VAL A 12 36.02 -44.64 12.89
N CYS A 13 35.14 -43.92 12.18
CA CYS A 13 34.83 -42.51 12.42
C CYS A 13 33.88 -42.34 13.62
N VAL A 14 34.29 -41.55 14.61
CA VAL A 14 33.47 -41.10 15.74
C VAL A 14 32.59 -39.94 15.29
N ALA A 15 31.27 -40.12 15.28
CA ALA A 15 30.29 -39.07 14.98
C ALA A 15 30.00 -38.24 16.24
N ALA A 16 30.44 -36.99 16.26
CA ALA A 16 30.06 -35.99 17.26
C ALA A 16 28.72 -35.35 16.89
N ALA A 17 27.69 -35.58 17.70
CA ALA A 17 26.38 -34.96 17.56
C ALA A 17 26.44 -33.49 18.01
N MET A 18 26.42 -32.56 17.05
CA MET A 18 26.21 -31.14 17.32
C MET A 18 24.69 -30.86 17.43
N LEU A 19 24.20 -30.73 18.66
CA LEU A 19 22.91 -30.11 18.95
C LEU A 19 23.03 -28.59 18.73
N SER A 20 22.85 -28.14 17.50
CA SER A 20 22.59 -26.73 17.21
C SER A 20 21.15 -26.41 17.62
N ALA A 21 20.99 -25.98 18.87
CA ALA A 21 19.80 -25.27 19.30
C ALA A 21 19.78 -23.89 18.64
N CYS A 22 19.16 -23.79 17.46
CA CYS A 22 18.72 -22.50 16.95
C CYS A 22 17.67 -21.95 17.92
N SER A 23 18.11 -21.10 18.84
CA SER A 23 17.23 -20.15 19.51
C SER A 23 16.49 -19.39 18.42
N GLY A 24 15.22 -19.74 18.20
CA GLY A 24 14.31 -18.98 17.38
C GLY A 24 14.16 -17.60 18.00
N ALA A 25 14.97 -16.66 17.52
CA ALA A 25 14.67 -15.25 17.66
C ALA A 25 13.34 -15.05 16.91
N SER A 26 12.25 -15.01 17.67
CA SER A 26 11.01 -14.38 17.23
C SER A 26 11.35 -12.92 16.98
N THR A 27 11.87 -12.61 15.80
CA THR A 27 11.80 -11.27 15.24
C THR A 27 10.31 -10.98 15.14
N THR A 28 9.79 -10.18 16.07
CA THR A 28 8.62 -9.36 15.82
C THR A 28 8.97 -8.52 14.59
N ASP A 29 8.60 -9.06 13.44
CA ASP A 29 8.58 -8.38 12.16
C ASP A 29 7.46 -7.33 12.24
N ASP A 30 7.73 -6.30 13.03
CA ASP A 30 6.99 -5.05 13.05
C ASP A 30 7.35 -4.33 11.75
N GLY A 31 6.72 -4.77 10.66
CA GLY A 31 6.82 -4.08 9.37
C GLY A 31 6.58 -2.58 9.55
N PRO A 32 7.08 -1.74 8.62
CA PRO A 32 7.11 -0.29 8.81
C PRO A 32 5.75 0.22 9.32
N GLY A 33 5.77 0.75 10.55
CA GLY A 33 4.58 1.24 11.23
C GLY A 33 3.89 2.35 10.44
N LEU A 34 2.64 2.65 10.77
CA LEU A 34 1.89 3.75 10.14
C LEU A 34 2.64 5.09 10.23
N ASP A 35 3.41 5.29 11.30
CA ASP A 35 4.24 6.47 11.51
C ASP A 35 5.37 6.59 10.46
N ALA A 36 5.99 5.46 10.07
CA ALA A 36 7.02 5.44 9.03
C ALA A 36 6.47 5.70 7.61
N ARG A 37 5.14 5.56 7.41
CA ARG A 37 4.44 5.92 6.17
C ARG A 37 4.01 7.39 6.15
N ALA A 38 3.72 7.97 7.32
CA ALA A 38 3.31 9.37 7.47
C ALA A 38 4.44 10.37 7.18
N ASP A 39 5.69 10.00 7.50
CA ASP A 39 6.75 10.98 7.78
C ASP A 39 7.86 11.10 6.73
N SER A 40 7.58 11.06 5.41
CA SER A 40 8.62 11.54 4.49
C SER A 40 8.10 12.28 3.27
N ILE A 41 7.66 13.52 3.50
CA ILE A 41 7.56 14.54 2.44
C ILE A 41 8.87 14.63 1.64
N GLU A 42 10.02 14.38 2.27
CA GLU A 42 11.33 14.35 1.60
C GLU A 42 11.45 13.20 0.60
N ARG A 43 11.00 11.99 0.97
CA ARG A 43 10.92 10.86 0.04
C ARG A 43 9.99 11.20 -1.11
N GLU A 44 8.81 11.75 -0.84
CA GLU A 44 7.88 12.14 -1.90
C GLU A 44 8.50 13.19 -2.83
N LEU A 45 9.15 14.22 -2.28
CA LEU A 45 9.85 15.25 -3.04
C LEU A 45 10.95 14.66 -3.93
N SER A 46 11.72 13.70 -3.44
CA SER A 46 12.76 13.01 -4.22
C SER A 46 12.16 12.22 -5.38
N ILE A 47 11.06 11.49 -5.15
CA ILE A 47 10.34 10.76 -6.19
C ILE A 47 9.72 11.74 -7.20
N ALA A 48 9.10 12.83 -6.74
CA ALA A 48 8.48 13.83 -7.59
C ALA A 48 9.49 14.51 -8.53
N GLN A 49 10.65 14.90 -8.01
CA GLN A 49 11.72 15.55 -8.78
C GLN A 49 12.27 14.67 -9.91
N THR A 50 12.32 13.36 -9.71
CA THR A 50 12.83 12.41 -10.70
C THR A 50 11.73 11.78 -11.55
N GLY A 51 10.47 11.84 -11.10
CA GLY A 51 9.31 11.18 -11.70
C GLY A 51 8.49 12.04 -12.68
N GLY A 52 8.99 13.21 -13.05
CA GLY A 52 8.34 14.10 -14.02
C GLY A 52 7.26 15.01 -13.44
N ALA A 53 7.33 15.32 -12.14
CA ALA A 53 6.45 16.31 -11.53
C ALA A 53 6.68 17.71 -12.13
N SER A 54 5.63 18.50 -12.28
CA SER A 54 5.79 19.93 -12.54
C SER A 54 6.36 20.67 -11.34
N GLU A 55 6.99 21.82 -11.58
CA GLU A 55 7.47 22.73 -10.53
C GLU A 55 6.38 23.10 -9.52
N LEU A 56 5.13 23.19 -9.96
CA LEU A 56 4.02 23.50 -9.09
C LEU A 56 3.75 22.35 -8.09
N GLN A 57 3.81 21.09 -8.52
CA GLN A 57 3.71 19.96 -7.61
C GLN A 57 4.85 19.97 -6.58
N ILE A 58 6.07 20.24 -7.04
CA ILE A 58 7.25 20.33 -6.18
C ILE A 58 7.07 21.45 -5.15
N GLN A 59 6.55 22.61 -5.55
CA GLN A 59 6.29 23.74 -4.63
C GLN A 59 5.21 23.39 -3.59
N VAL A 60 4.12 22.75 -4.01
CA VAL A 60 3.06 22.29 -3.10
C VAL A 60 3.63 21.31 -2.08
N LEU A 61 4.40 20.31 -2.51
CA LEU A 61 5.02 19.34 -1.61
C LEU A 61 6.04 20.01 -0.67
N ARG A 62 6.84 20.96 -1.16
CA ARG A 62 7.81 21.71 -0.32
C ARG A 62 7.16 22.53 0.79
N SER A 63 5.88 22.90 0.65
CA SER A 63 5.15 23.58 1.71
C SER A 63 4.96 22.70 2.96
N GLY A 64 5.13 21.37 2.83
CA GLY A 64 5.02 20.41 3.92
C GLY A 64 3.58 20.09 4.32
N THR A 65 2.58 20.68 3.67
CA THR A 65 1.17 20.36 3.89
C THR A 65 0.44 20.35 2.55
N VAL A 66 -0.27 19.25 2.28
CA VAL A 66 -1.17 19.16 1.12
C VAL A 66 -2.58 19.05 1.65
N ASP A 67 -3.39 20.06 1.39
CA ASP A 67 -4.82 20.06 1.71
C ASP A 67 -5.66 19.61 0.50
N PHE A 68 -6.96 19.46 0.72
CA PHE A 68 -7.88 19.03 -0.34
C PHE A 68 -7.97 20.05 -1.50
N GLY A 69 -7.79 21.34 -1.23
CA GLY A 69 -7.79 22.38 -2.25
C GLY A 69 -6.60 22.25 -3.22
N ALA A 70 -5.43 21.92 -2.69
CA ALA A 70 -4.25 21.62 -3.50
C ALA A 70 -4.46 20.40 -4.40
N VAL A 71 -5.11 19.35 -3.88
CA VAL A 71 -5.48 18.16 -4.67
C VAL A 71 -6.48 18.52 -5.77
N GLN A 72 -7.54 19.28 -5.46
CA GLN A 72 -8.51 19.74 -6.46
C GLN A 72 -7.85 20.52 -7.59
N ALA A 73 -6.97 21.46 -7.25
CA ALA A 73 -6.27 22.26 -8.24
C ALA A 73 -5.29 21.42 -9.09
N ALA A 74 -4.63 20.44 -8.49
CA ALA A 74 -3.75 19.51 -9.19
C ALA A 74 -4.52 18.62 -10.19
N VAL A 75 -5.62 18.02 -9.73
CA VAL A 75 -6.49 17.18 -10.56
C VAL A 75 -7.14 17.99 -11.69
N SER A 76 -7.57 19.24 -11.45
CA SER A 76 -8.09 20.11 -12.51
C SER A 76 -7.10 20.25 -13.67
N ARG A 77 -5.82 20.48 -13.36
CA ARG A 77 -4.76 20.58 -14.37
C ARG A 77 -4.51 19.26 -15.11
N THR A 78 -4.55 18.14 -14.41
CA THR A 78 -4.49 16.80 -15.04
C THR A 78 -5.63 16.61 -16.05
N VAL A 79 -6.86 16.96 -15.64
CA VAL A 79 -8.06 16.84 -16.47
C VAL A 79 -8.00 17.78 -17.69
N GLU A 80 -7.55 19.02 -17.50
CA GLU A 80 -7.33 19.99 -18.58
C GLU A 80 -6.30 19.48 -19.60
N CYS A 81 -5.16 18.95 -19.13
CA CYS A 81 -4.12 18.35 -19.97
C CYS A 81 -4.69 17.21 -20.84
N ALA A 82 -5.43 16.28 -20.24
CA ALA A 82 -5.97 15.14 -20.95
C ALA A 82 -7.09 15.53 -21.93
N ARG A 83 -7.96 16.46 -21.55
CA ARG A 83 -9.00 17.01 -22.45
C ARG A 83 -8.40 17.75 -23.64
N ALA A 84 -7.32 18.53 -23.42
CA ALA A 84 -6.59 19.18 -24.50
C ALA A 84 -5.97 18.19 -25.49
N ALA A 85 -5.62 16.98 -25.02
CA ALA A 85 -5.18 15.88 -25.87
C ALA A 85 -6.34 15.11 -26.55
N GLY A 86 -7.60 15.48 -26.32
CA GLY A 86 -8.78 14.81 -26.88
C GLY A 86 -9.18 13.53 -26.14
N ILE A 87 -8.78 13.38 -24.88
CA ILE A 87 -9.14 12.25 -24.03
C ILE A 87 -10.36 12.64 -23.19
N ALA A 88 -11.43 11.85 -23.29
CA ALA A 88 -12.60 12.03 -22.45
C ALA A 88 -12.32 11.61 -21.00
N ILE A 89 -12.93 12.32 -20.06
CA ILE A 89 -12.75 12.13 -18.61
C ILE A 89 -14.10 11.90 -17.95
N ASP A 90 -14.17 10.87 -17.11
CA ASP A 90 -15.26 10.67 -16.16
C ASP A 90 -14.86 11.26 -14.79
N GLY A 91 -15.76 12.01 -14.16
CA GLY A 91 -15.47 12.84 -12.98
C GLY A 91 -14.80 14.20 -13.30
N PRO A 92 -14.10 14.82 -12.33
CA PRO A 92 -13.83 14.33 -10.98
C PRO A 92 -15.05 14.41 -10.04
N THR A 93 -15.18 13.44 -9.13
CA THR A 93 -16.19 13.44 -8.06
C THR A 93 -15.53 13.35 -6.69
N VAL A 94 -16.12 14.02 -5.71
CA VAL A 94 -15.69 13.92 -4.31
C VAL A 94 -16.27 12.66 -3.70
N THR A 95 -15.41 11.83 -3.12
CA THR A 95 -15.78 10.61 -2.40
C THR A 95 -15.23 10.67 -0.97
N ASN A 96 -15.70 9.78 -0.10
CA ASN A 96 -15.10 9.57 1.21
C ASN A 96 -14.44 8.20 1.24
N TYR A 97 -13.11 8.19 1.15
CA TYR A 97 -12.30 6.98 1.17
C TYR A 97 -11.62 6.84 2.52
N GLN A 98 -11.93 5.76 3.24
CA GLN A 98 -11.33 5.45 4.56
C GLN A 98 -11.49 6.59 5.59
N GLY A 99 -12.59 7.33 5.53
CA GLY A 99 -12.87 8.43 6.46
C GLY A 99 -12.22 9.76 6.05
N PHE A 100 -11.62 9.82 4.86
CA PHE A 100 -10.89 10.97 4.35
C PHE A 100 -11.46 11.40 2.97
N PRO A 101 -11.69 12.71 2.73
CA PRO A 101 -12.22 13.16 1.45
C PRO A 101 -11.18 12.95 0.34
N ASP A 102 -11.61 12.38 -0.78
CA ASP A 102 -10.75 12.08 -1.94
C ASP A 102 -11.46 12.46 -3.26
N LEU A 103 -10.69 12.63 -4.33
CA LEU A 103 -11.19 12.81 -5.67
C LEU A 103 -11.01 11.53 -6.48
N THR A 104 -12.09 11.10 -7.15
CA THR A 104 -12.04 10.00 -8.11
C THR A 104 -12.35 10.53 -9.51
N TYR A 105 -11.57 10.06 -10.49
CA TYR A 105 -11.73 10.38 -11.90
C TYR A 105 -11.14 9.25 -12.74
N GLY A 106 -11.63 9.12 -13.97
CA GLY A 106 -11.20 8.08 -14.92
C GLY A 106 -10.91 8.66 -16.30
N PHE A 107 -9.95 8.08 -17.00
CA PHE A 107 -9.66 8.39 -18.40
C PHE A 107 -10.39 7.39 -19.30
N ALA A 108 -10.86 7.86 -20.46
CA ALA A 108 -11.30 6.96 -21.52
C ALA A 108 -10.15 6.03 -21.94
N THR A 109 -10.46 4.76 -22.18
CA THR A 109 -9.47 3.74 -22.55
C THR A 109 -8.95 3.92 -23.97
N THR A 110 -9.65 4.67 -24.82
CA THR A 110 -9.25 5.03 -26.18
C THR A 110 -9.60 6.48 -26.48
N SER A 111 -8.87 7.08 -27.41
CA SER A 111 -9.12 8.44 -27.93
C SER A 111 -9.04 8.44 -29.45
N GLN A 112 -9.66 9.43 -30.09
CA GLN A 112 -9.74 9.47 -31.55
C GLN A 112 -8.35 9.48 -32.19
N GLY A 113 -8.13 8.56 -33.14
CA GLY A 113 -6.88 8.47 -33.88
C GLY A 113 -5.71 7.88 -33.07
N ARG A 114 -5.95 7.31 -31.88
CA ARG A 114 -4.92 6.67 -31.05
C ARG A 114 -5.35 5.30 -30.57
N SER A 115 -4.38 4.41 -30.39
CA SER A 115 -4.55 3.16 -29.67
C SER A 115 -4.83 3.40 -28.18
N GLY A 116 -5.27 2.35 -27.47
CA GLY A 116 -5.44 2.41 -26.03
C GLY A 116 -4.12 2.62 -25.28
N ALA A 117 -3.03 2.02 -25.76
CA ALA A 117 -1.70 2.19 -25.16
C ALA A 117 -1.20 3.64 -25.27
N GLU A 118 -1.39 4.28 -26.43
CA GLU A 118 -1.04 5.69 -26.61
C GLU A 118 -1.91 6.62 -25.76
N THR A 119 -3.22 6.33 -25.67
CA THR A 119 -4.15 7.09 -24.82
C THR A 119 -3.76 6.98 -23.35
N GLN A 120 -3.39 5.79 -22.90
CA GLN A 120 -2.92 5.55 -21.54
C GLN A 120 -1.61 6.28 -21.25
N GLU A 121 -0.63 6.26 -22.18
CA GLU A 121 0.64 6.93 -21.95
C GLU A 121 0.47 8.44 -21.83
N ILE A 122 -0.39 9.06 -22.66
CA ILE A 122 -0.72 10.48 -22.55
C ILE A 122 -1.41 10.77 -21.21
N SER A 123 -2.36 9.93 -20.81
CA SER A 123 -3.07 10.08 -19.52
C SER A 123 -2.10 10.01 -18.34
N ASN A 124 -1.20 9.02 -18.33
CA ASN A 124 -0.15 8.87 -17.33
C ASN A 124 0.80 10.07 -17.32
N ALA A 125 1.17 10.60 -18.49
CA ALA A 125 2.02 11.78 -18.58
C ALA A 125 1.34 13.02 -17.95
N CYS A 126 0.06 13.24 -18.25
CA CYS A 126 -0.72 14.31 -17.61
C CYS A 126 -0.79 14.15 -16.10
N GLN A 127 -1.04 12.94 -15.59
CA GLN A 127 -1.07 12.67 -14.15
C GLN A 127 0.29 12.92 -13.50
N ARG A 128 1.37 12.33 -14.03
CA ARG A 128 2.74 12.52 -13.50
C ARG A 128 3.10 13.99 -13.44
N GLN A 129 2.77 14.73 -14.50
CA GLN A 129 3.07 16.15 -14.59
C GLN A 129 2.26 17.01 -13.61
N HIS A 130 1.01 16.67 -13.32
CA HIS A 130 0.10 17.59 -12.64
C HIS A 130 -0.41 17.15 -11.27
N SER A 131 -0.64 15.86 -11.00
CA SER A 131 -1.33 15.44 -9.78
C SER A 131 -0.78 14.22 -9.05
N THR A 132 -0.04 13.32 -9.71
CA THR A 132 0.36 12.02 -9.12
C THR A 132 0.97 12.14 -7.74
N PHE A 133 1.93 13.06 -7.55
CA PHE A 133 2.70 13.14 -6.30
C PHE A 133 1.94 13.88 -5.19
N ILE A 134 1.17 14.90 -5.57
CA ILE A 134 0.25 15.57 -4.64
C ILE A 134 -0.81 14.59 -4.14
N GLU A 135 -1.45 13.84 -5.04
CA GLU A 135 -2.46 12.84 -4.71
C GLU A 135 -1.87 11.71 -3.85
N HIS A 136 -0.67 11.23 -4.18
CA HIS A 136 0.00 10.19 -3.43
C HIS A 136 0.32 10.64 -2.00
N TYR A 137 0.92 11.82 -1.82
CA TYR A 137 1.19 12.37 -0.50
C TYR A 137 -0.10 12.64 0.29
N TYR A 138 -1.11 13.21 -0.34
CA TYR A 138 -2.39 13.50 0.32
C TYR A 138 -3.07 12.23 0.86
N ARG A 139 -3.10 11.15 0.08
CA ARG A 139 -3.73 9.88 0.47
C ARG A 139 -2.95 9.08 1.52
N ASN A 140 -1.63 9.33 1.64
CA ASN A 140 -0.75 8.57 2.52
C ASN A 140 -0.15 9.41 3.65
N GLY A 141 -0.40 10.72 3.66
CA GLY A 141 0.17 11.65 4.62
C GLY A 141 -0.49 11.56 6.00
N PRO A 142 0.01 12.37 6.97
CA PRO A 142 -0.42 12.30 8.35
C PRO A 142 -1.93 12.47 8.55
N GLN A 143 -2.57 13.34 7.77
CA GLN A 143 -4.02 13.60 7.87
C GLN A 143 -4.86 12.40 7.44
N ALA A 144 -4.51 11.76 6.32
CA ALA A 144 -5.20 10.55 5.85
C ALA A 144 -5.01 9.38 6.80
N ILE A 145 -3.80 9.22 7.36
CA ILE A 145 -3.51 8.19 8.37
C ILE A 145 -4.33 8.44 9.64
N ALA A 146 -4.36 9.68 10.14
CA ALA A 146 -5.16 10.02 11.32
C ALA A 146 -6.66 9.77 11.09
N ALA A 147 -7.19 10.15 9.93
CA ALA A 147 -8.58 9.88 9.57
C ALA A 147 -8.89 8.37 9.49
N LYS A 148 -8.00 7.59 8.88
CA LYS A 148 -8.11 6.13 8.81
C LYS A 148 -8.08 5.48 10.19
N VAL A 149 -7.19 5.92 11.08
CA VAL A 149 -7.11 5.42 12.46
C VAL A 149 -8.39 5.72 13.22
N ALA A 150 -8.88 6.96 13.14
CA ALA A 150 -10.14 7.35 13.77
C ALA A 150 -11.33 6.52 13.24
N LEU A 151 -11.37 6.26 11.93
CA LEU A 151 -12.37 5.38 11.34
C LEU A 151 -12.22 3.94 11.86
N MET A 152 -11.01 3.41 11.91
CA MET A 152 -10.74 2.05 12.37
C MET A 152 -11.17 1.86 13.83
N ASP A 153 -10.96 2.86 14.70
CA ASP A 153 -11.39 2.79 16.10
C ASP A 153 -12.90 2.63 16.25
N LYS A 154 -13.69 3.24 15.36
CA LYS A 154 -15.15 3.04 15.30
C LYS A 154 -15.54 1.59 14.99
N TYR A 155 -14.73 0.90 14.18
CA TYR A 155 -14.99 -0.48 13.74
C TYR A 155 -14.18 -1.54 14.49
N ARG A 156 -13.33 -1.13 15.42
CA ARG A 156 -12.36 -1.99 16.11
C ARG A 156 -12.97 -3.26 16.70
N PRO A 157 -14.10 -3.23 17.45
CA PRO A 157 -14.69 -4.46 17.99
C PRO A 157 -15.04 -5.47 16.88
N ALA A 158 -15.70 -5.01 15.81
CA ALA A 158 -16.08 -5.85 14.69
C ALA A 158 -14.87 -6.40 13.91
N ILE A 159 -13.81 -5.59 13.76
CA ILE A 159 -12.55 -6.01 13.13
C ILE A 159 -11.88 -7.12 13.94
N LEU A 160 -11.75 -6.93 15.25
CA LEU A 160 -11.13 -7.92 16.14
C LEU A 160 -11.93 -9.21 16.19
N ASP A 161 -13.27 -9.13 16.18
CA ASP A 161 -14.13 -10.30 16.10
C ASP A 161 -13.96 -11.06 14.78
N CYS A 162 -13.87 -10.34 13.65
CA CYS A 162 -13.60 -10.96 12.34
C CYS A 162 -12.23 -11.65 12.30
N LEU A 163 -11.18 -10.99 12.80
CA LEU A 163 -9.84 -11.55 12.88
C LEU A 163 -9.83 -12.81 13.77
N ARG A 164 -10.49 -12.76 14.94
CA ARG A 164 -10.61 -13.91 15.85
C ARG A 164 -11.35 -15.08 15.21
N ALA A 165 -12.45 -14.83 14.50
CA ALA A 165 -13.20 -15.85 13.76
C ALA A 165 -12.35 -16.53 12.66
N ASN A 166 -11.33 -15.84 12.17
CA ASN A 166 -10.39 -16.35 11.17
C ASN A 166 -9.07 -16.87 11.76
N GLY A 167 -8.99 -17.07 13.08
CA GLY A 167 -7.79 -17.63 13.73
C GLY A 167 -6.63 -16.64 13.87
N ARG A 168 -6.92 -15.33 13.86
CA ARG A 168 -5.96 -14.24 14.10
C ARG A 168 -6.40 -13.46 15.35
N ALA A 169 -6.06 -13.97 16.53
CA ALA A 169 -6.38 -13.28 17.77
C ALA A 169 -5.37 -12.17 18.05
N LEU A 170 -5.87 -10.95 18.26
CA LEU A 170 -5.10 -9.80 18.74
C LEU A 170 -5.68 -9.33 20.08
N ALA A 171 -4.87 -8.66 20.89
CA ALA A 171 -5.36 -7.97 22.08
C ALA A 171 -6.29 -6.80 21.69
N ASP A 172 -7.27 -6.48 22.53
CA ASP A 172 -8.19 -5.36 22.26
C ASP A 172 -7.46 -4.01 22.19
N SER A 173 -6.33 -3.90 22.90
CA SER A 173 -5.41 -2.77 22.90
C SER A 173 -4.36 -2.81 21.77
N ALA A 174 -4.48 -3.72 20.79
CA ALA A 174 -3.54 -3.78 19.67
C ALA A 174 -3.46 -2.44 18.93
N SER A 175 -2.25 -2.07 18.51
CA SER A 175 -2.06 -0.83 17.76
C SER A 175 -2.79 -0.86 16.41
N PRO A 176 -3.19 0.30 15.86
CA PRO A 176 -3.77 0.34 14.51
C PRO A 176 -2.90 -0.32 13.43
N ALA A 177 -1.58 -0.15 13.52
CA ALA A 177 -0.64 -0.79 12.61
C ALA A 177 -0.70 -2.33 12.69
N ALA A 178 -0.76 -2.90 13.91
CA ALA A 178 -0.87 -4.34 14.11
C ALA A 178 -2.20 -4.89 13.57
N ILE A 179 -3.30 -4.16 13.77
CA ILE A 179 -4.63 -4.55 13.26
C ILE A 179 -4.66 -4.55 11.72
N LEU A 180 -4.16 -3.49 11.08
CA LEU A 180 -4.08 -3.40 9.62
C LEU A 180 -3.19 -4.51 9.04
N ASN A 181 -2.01 -4.75 9.65
CA ASN A 181 -1.11 -5.81 9.22
C ASN A 181 -1.77 -7.20 9.31
N ALA A 182 -2.51 -7.47 10.39
CA ALA A 182 -3.22 -8.73 10.55
C ALA A 182 -4.33 -8.93 9.50
N MET A 183 -5.07 -7.87 9.16
CA MET A 183 -6.08 -7.92 8.08
C MET A 183 -5.43 -8.13 6.71
N ASP A 184 -4.31 -7.44 6.42
CA ASP A 184 -3.58 -7.60 5.16
C ASP A 184 -3.02 -9.01 4.99
N ARG A 185 -2.38 -9.55 6.05
CA ARG A 185 -1.88 -10.93 6.05
C ARG A 185 -3.00 -11.95 5.90
N LEU A 186 -4.11 -11.78 6.62
CA LEU A 186 -5.27 -12.67 6.48
C LEU A 186 -5.83 -12.68 5.05
N ARG A 187 -5.97 -11.50 4.43
CA ARG A 187 -6.45 -11.39 3.04
C ARG A 187 -5.48 -12.04 2.05
N ALA A 188 -4.18 -11.89 2.26
CA ALA A 188 -3.16 -12.50 1.41
C ALA A 188 -3.14 -14.03 1.55
N ASP A 189 -3.23 -14.55 2.79
CA ASP A 189 -3.24 -15.98 3.08
C ASP A 189 -4.48 -16.70 2.52
N ARG A 190 -5.59 -15.97 2.35
CA ARG A 190 -6.90 -16.51 1.93
C ARG A 190 -7.48 -15.74 0.75
N LEU A 191 -6.64 -15.48 -0.26
CA LEU A 191 -7.06 -14.75 -1.44
C LEU A 191 -8.30 -15.41 -2.09
N GLY A 192 -9.36 -14.61 -2.27
CA GLY A 192 -10.61 -15.06 -2.87
C GLY A 192 -11.65 -15.61 -1.88
N ASP A 193 -11.34 -15.69 -0.58
CA ASP A 193 -12.32 -16.04 0.46
C ASP A 193 -12.99 -14.77 1.04
N PRO A 194 -14.28 -14.53 0.77
CA PRO A 194 -14.99 -13.37 1.32
C PRO A 194 -15.09 -13.39 2.85
N ALA A 195 -15.00 -14.57 3.49
CA ALA A 195 -15.03 -14.69 4.95
C ALA A 195 -13.75 -14.14 5.60
N ALA A 196 -12.63 -14.13 4.85
CA ALA A 196 -11.35 -13.60 5.27
C ALA A 196 -11.18 -12.09 5.00
N ASP A 197 -12.11 -11.47 4.26
CA ASP A 197 -12.10 -10.03 3.98
C ASP A 197 -12.71 -9.22 5.13
N CYS A 198 -11.95 -9.05 6.20
CA CYS A 198 -12.37 -8.26 7.37
C CYS A 198 -12.55 -6.77 7.07
N TYR A 199 -12.02 -6.26 5.94
CA TYR A 199 -12.24 -4.88 5.53
C TYR A 199 -13.69 -4.64 5.07
N THR A 200 -14.16 -5.47 4.13
CA THR A 200 -15.50 -5.35 3.58
C THR A 200 -16.55 -5.82 4.56
N ARG A 201 -16.32 -6.96 5.26
CA ARG A 201 -17.29 -7.54 6.19
C ARG A 201 -17.66 -6.64 7.35
N THR A 202 -16.72 -5.84 7.83
CA THR A 202 -16.95 -4.92 8.96
C THR A 202 -17.47 -3.56 8.52
N GLY A 203 -17.49 -3.31 7.21
CA GLY A 203 -17.81 -1.99 6.66
C GLY A 203 -16.67 -0.98 6.77
N PHE A 204 -15.46 -1.39 7.18
CA PHE A 204 -14.32 -0.49 7.34
C PHE A 204 -13.85 0.13 6.00
N LEU A 205 -13.94 -0.58 4.88
CA LEU A 205 -13.61 -0.06 3.53
C LEU A 205 -14.80 0.20 2.62
N VAL A 206 -16.04 0.03 3.10
CA VAL A 206 -17.21 0.28 2.27
C VAL A 206 -17.37 1.81 2.14
N PRO A 207 -17.33 2.37 0.92
CA PRO A 207 -17.59 3.80 0.70
C PRO A 207 -18.91 4.18 1.38
N SER A 208 -18.96 5.33 2.05
CA SER A 208 -20.14 5.75 2.83
C SER A 208 -21.41 5.91 1.98
N ASP A 209 -21.23 6.08 0.67
CA ASP A 209 -22.22 6.23 -0.40
C ASP A 209 -22.72 4.88 -0.97
N ALA A 210 -22.13 3.75 -0.56
CA ALA A 210 -22.58 2.41 -0.93
C ALA A 210 -23.53 1.77 0.11
N ARG A 211 -24.08 2.56 1.05
CA ARG A 211 -25.04 2.12 2.08
C ARG A 211 -26.36 2.83 2.00
#